data_AF-K3WDU2-F1
#
_entry.id   AF-K3WDU2-F1
#
_cell.length_a   1.000
_cell.length_b   1.000
_cell.length_c   1.000
_cell.angle_alpha   90.00
_cell.angle_beta   90.00
_cell.angle_gamma   90.00
#
_symmetry.space_group_name_H-M   'P 1'
#
loop_
_entity.id
_entity.type
_entity.pdbx_description
1 polymer ?
#
loop_
_entity_poly.entity_id
_entity_poly.type
_entity_poly.pdbx_seq_one_letter_code
_entity_poly.pdbx_strand_id
1 'polypeptide(L)'
;MVVGGIVAGPEDKEALRLEARRQREVERTKKLGPGRLRNIGADIAGVKNQIEEKKRQEEAEKEAKRLEDEENESIRRYLLQVESEDALAKRKELLTLRNDWRYQAAQREEARQHDAYIRSIGIDPDTCAPGAAQKFGGEDVSRLERLRMQALQSKQWSQQLTEERKQREDKEKQEQDAYMSYLFEIERLQQSLHQANERERVHIASEIQRYNQMILDEKREQERRRQQMEQQQNAQEIQYVLQSNLVSENPYQAALPGVPFDQRVRVDHWKGFSGDQTKQFLSQNDQLLTEKARHAEQMRQQQLDEARQQAELHRILVEEEYNSQKKRAQVELEIKQDRERQAREAAERERKNTEQAHGKFEPGFFQAFGRSYR
;
A
#
# COMPACT_ATOMS: atom_id res chain seq x y z
N MET A 1 -14.12 111.41 180.02
CA MET A 1 -13.52 111.50 181.37
C MET A 1 -12.04 111.21 181.21
N VAL A 2 -11.19 112.22 181.01
CA VAL A 2 -10.65 113.15 182.01
C VAL A 2 -9.89 112.38 183.09
N VAL A 3 -8.55 112.39 183.04
CA VAL A 3 -7.56 112.95 183.99
C VAL A 3 -6.21 112.82 183.25
N GLY A 4 -5.35 113.82 183.05
CA GLY A 4 -5.06 115.03 183.81
C GLY A 4 -3.61 114.95 184.29
N GLY A 5 -2.79 115.94 183.93
CA GLY A 5 -1.50 116.23 184.58
C GLY A 5 -0.25 115.72 183.85
N ILE A 6 0.88 116.43 183.80
CA ILE A 6 1.34 117.65 184.47
C ILE A 6 2.39 118.27 183.54
N VAL A 7 2.37 119.60 183.40
CA VAL A 7 3.43 120.40 182.73
C VAL A 7 4.65 120.40 183.64
N ALA A 8 5.81 119.98 183.14
CA ALA A 8 7.07 120.02 183.87
C ALA A 8 8.15 120.69 183.00
N GLY A 9 8.79 121.73 183.56
CA GLY A 9 9.80 122.57 182.94
C GLY A 9 11.11 121.84 182.61
N PRO A 10 12.11 122.54 182.04
CA PRO A 10 13.30 121.92 181.46
C PRO A 10 14.22 121.16 182.43
N GLU A 11 14.01 121.22 183.75
CA GLU A 11 14.82 120.51 184.75
C GLU A 11 14.28 119.12 185.14
N ASP A 12 13.02 118.78 184.83
CA ASP A 12 12.42 117.48 185.22
C ASP A 12 12.60 116.37 184.17
N LYS A 13 12.81 116.73 182.90
CA LYS A 13 13.03 115.75 181.81
C LYS A 13 14.39 115.07 181.91
N GLU A 14 15.39 115.74 182.46
CA GLU A 14 16.70 115.13 182.68
C GLU A 14 16.65 114.14 183.85
N ALA A 15 15.90 114.44 184.92
CA ALA A 15 15.69 113.53 186.04
C ALA A 15 14.97 112.23 185.63
N LEU A 16 13.87 112.33 184.87
CA LEU A 16 13.14 111.15 184.35
C LEU A 16 13.98 110.33 183.36
N ARG A 17 14.82 110.97 182.54
CA ARG A 17 15.76 110.26 181.67
C ARG A 17 16.88 109.58 182.46
N LEU A 18 17.38 110.22 183.53
CA LEU A 18 18.38 109.62 184.42
C LEU A 18 17.79 108.42 185.18
N GLU A 19 16.56 108.53 185.69
CA GLU A 19 15.88 107.42 186.36
C GLU A 19 15.53 106.30 185.39
N ALA A 20 15.04 106.59 184.19
CA ALA A 20 14.81 105.57 183.16
C ALA A 20 16.11 104.93 182.65
N ARG A 21 17.25 105.64 182.73
CA ARG A 21 18.59 105.08 182.45
C ARG A 21 19.05 104.20 183.60
N ARG A 22 18.86 104.62 184.86
CA ARG A 22 19.12 103.80 186.06
C ARG A 22 18.26 102.54 186.07
N GLN A 23 16.97 102.63 185.77
CA GLN A 23 16.08 101.47 185.71
C GLN A 23 16.49 100.51 184.59
N ARG A 24 16.84 101.02 183.40
CA ARG A 24 17.41 100.18 182.33
C ARG A 24 18.74 99.56 182.73
N GLU A 25 19.62 100.26 183.44
CA GLU A 25 20.88 99.69 183.95
C GLU A 25 20.64 98.66 185.07
N VAL A 26 19.62 98.83 185.92
CA VAL A 26 19.20 97.85 186.94
C VAL A 26 18.60 96.61 186.29
N GLU A 27 17.75 96.75 185.26
CA GLU A 27 17.22 95.62 184.51
C GLU A 27 18.32 94.91 183.70
N ARG A 28 19.25 95.69 183.14
CA ARG A 28 20.41 95.17 182.40
C ARG A 28 21.39 94.45 183.33
N THR A 29 21.64 94.95 184.54
CA THR A 29 22.45 94.26 185.55
C THR A 29 21.74 93.04 186.13
N LYS A 30 20.42 93.08 186.34
CA LYS A 30 19.62 91.87 186.66
C LYS A 30 19.72 90.81 185.56
N LYS A 31 19.80 91.21 184.29
CA LYS A 31 20.04 90.30 183.14
C LYS A 31 21.50 89.87 182.97
N LEU A 32 22.48 90.68 183.40
CA LEU A 32 23.93 90.44 183.24
C LEU A 32 24.63 89.89 184.49
N GLY A 33 23.93 89.75 185.62
CA GLY A 33 24.44 89.13 186.84
C GLY A 33 24.73 87.63 186.67
N PRO A 34 25.53 87.04 187.57
CA PRO A 34 25.95 85.65 187.44
C PRO A 34 24.81 84.71 187.83
N GLY A 35 24.12 84.14 186.84
CA GLY A 35 23.11 83.10 187.09
C GLY A 35 22.21 82.81 185.90
N ARG A 36 22.48 81.68 185.21
CA ARG A 36 21.67 80.91 184.22
C ARG A 36 21.04 81.64 183.03
N LEU A 37 20.40 82.80 183.21
CA LEU A 37 19.73 83.60 182.19
C LEU A 37 20.68 84.18 181.12
N ARG A 38 21.99 84.23 181.40
CA ARG A 38 23.02 84.71 180.46
C ARG A 38 23.46 83.65 179.44
N ASN A 39 23.38 82.37 179.79
CA ASN A 39 23.83 81.28 178.92
C ASN A 39 22.68 80.62 178.15
N ILE A 40 21.45 80.66 178.69
CA ILE A 40 20.25 80.07 178.04
C ILE A 40 19.08 81.03 178.28
N GLY A 41 18.91 82.01 177.40
CA GLY A 41 17.75 82.88 177.35
C GLY A 41 16.78 82.39 176.28
N ALA A 42 15.76 81.61 176.66
CA ALA A 42 14.69 81.20 175.76
C ALA A 42 13.35 81.76 176.25
N ASP A 43 12.67 82.52 175.40
CA ASP A 43 11.31 83.01 175.66
C ASP A 43 10.30 81.87 175.46
N ILE A 44 10.08 81.10 176.52
CA ILE A 44 9.23 79.89 176.49
C ILE A 44 7.78 80.26 176.14
N ALA A 45 7.30 81.45 176.50
CA ALA A 45 5.96 81.90 176.17
C ALA A 45 5.83 82.25 174.67
N GLY A 46 6.82 82.98 174.12
CA GLY A 46 6.87 83.28 172.70
C GLY A 46 7.00 82.02 171.82
N VAL A 47 7.84 81.06 172.22
CA VAL A 47 8.01 79.79 171.49
C VAL A 47 6.74 78.93 171.51
N LYS A 48 5.99 78.90 172.62
CA LYS A 48 4.70 78.19 172.68
C LYS A 48 3.67 78.78 171.71
N ASN A 49 3.55 80.11 171.66
CA ASN A 49 2.63 80.76 170.72
C ASN A 49 3.04 80.50 169.26
N GLN A 50 4.35 80.52 168.95
CA GLN A 50 4.84 80.18 167.61
C GLN A 50 4.55 78.72 167.22
N ILE A 51 4.63 77.77 168.17
CA ILE A 51 4.27 76.37 167.93
C ILE A 51 2.77 76.23 167.68
N GLU A 52 1.91 76.91 168.45
CA GLU A 52 0.46 76.87 168.24
C GLU A 52 0.04 77.53 166.93
N GLU A 53 0.65 78.65 166.55
CA GLU A 53 0.40 79.31 165.28
C GLU A 53 0.85 78.44 164.11
N LYS A 54 2.03 77.80 164.21
CA LYS A 54 2.52 76.87 163.19
C LYS A 54 1.65 75.62 163.08
N LYS A 55 1.14 75.08 164.21
CA LYS A 55 0.16 73.99 164.19
C LYS A 55 -1.14 74.39 163.51
N ARG A 56 -1.66 75.59 163.79
CA ARG A 56 -2.85 76.13 163.09
C ARG A 56 -2.63 76.30 161.60
N GLN A 57 -1.44 76.76 161.19
CA GLN A 57 -1.08 76.85 159.76
C GLN A 57 -0.98 75.46 159.12
N GLU A 58 -0.33 74.48 159.77
CA GLU A 58 -0.25 73.11 159.25
C GLU A 58 -1.63 72.42 159.16
N GLU A 59 -2.53 72.68 160.10
CA GLU A 59 -3.91 72.17 160.04
C GLU A 59 -4.70 72.81 158.88
N ALA A 60 -4.60 74.13 158.69
CA ALA A 60 -5.22 74.81 157.56
C ALA A 60 -4.66 74.35 156.20
N GLU A 61 -3.34 74.13 156.10
CA GLU A 61 -2.72 73.58 154.90
C GLU A 61 -3.15 72.14 154.61
N LYS A 62 -3.32 71.31 155.65
CA LYS A 62 -3.84 69.94 155.49
C LYS A 62 -5.28 69.94 155.01
N GLU A 63 -6.13 70.83 155.53
CA GLU A 63 -7.51 70.95 155.05
C GLU A 63 -7.59 71.47 153.63
N ALA A 64 -6.77 72.48 153.28
CA ALA A 64 -6.67 72.96 151.90
C ALA A 64 -6.22 71.86 150.92
N LYS A 65 -5.22 71.06 151.30
CA LYS A 65 -4.79 69.90 150.49
C LYS A 65 -5.87 68.85 150.35
N ARG A 66 -6.63 68.54 151.41
CA ARG A 66 -7.75 67.58 151.30
C ARG A 66 -8.82 68.07 150.33
N LEU A 67 -9.18 69.35 150.37
CA LEU A 67 -10.15 69.92 149.44
C LEU A 67 -9.62 69.89 148.00
N GLU A 68 -8.35 70.23 147.80
CA GLU A 68 -7.69 70.14 146.48
C GLU A 68 -7.64 68.70 145.96
N ASP A 69 -7.36 67.72 146.83
CA ASP A 69 -7.36 66.29 146.48
C ASP A 69 -8.78 65.82 146.10
N GLU A 70 -9.82 66.24 146.84
CA GLU A 70 -11.23 65.93 146.53
C GLU A 70 -11.68 66.55 145.20
N GLU A 71 -11.32 67.82 144.95
CA GLU A 71 -11.56 68.48 143.66
C GLU A 71 -10.83 67.73 142.52
N ASN A 72 -9.55 67.38 142.72
CA ASN A 72 -8.76 66.62 141.73
C ASN A 72 -9.36 65.23 141.46
N GLU A 73 -9.88 64.52 142.48
CA GLU A 73 -10.57 63.25 142.28
C GLU A 73 -11.87 63.42 141.48
N SER A 74 -12.64 64.49 141.76
CA SER A 74 -13.86 64.79 141.02
C SER A 74 -13.58 65.09 139.54
N ILE A 75 -12.52 65.87 139.26
CA ILE A 75 -12.05 66.18 137.91
C ILE A 75 -11.60 64.91 137.19
N ARG A 76 -10.82 64.05 137.86
CA ARG A 76 -10.37 62.76 137.28
C ARG A 76 -11.55 61.87 136.90
N ARG A 77 -12.57 61.75 137.76
CA ARG A 77 -13.77 60.94 137.45
C ARG A 77 -14.51 61.50 136.24
N TYR A 78 -14.67 62.82 136.16
CA TYR A 78 -15.31 63.47 135.01
C TYR A 78 -14.53 63.25 133.72
N LEU A 79 -13.21 63.41 133.73
CA LEU A 79 -12.34 63.16 132.57
C LEU A 79 -12.42 61.70 132.10
N LEU A 80 -12.38 60.73 133.02
CA LEU A 80 -12.56 59.30 132.70
C LEU A 80 -13.92 59.02 132.06
N GLN A 81 -14.99 59.66 132.53
CA GLN A 81 -16.31 59.52 131.94
C GLN A 81 -16.34 60.09 130.51
N VAL A 82 -15.84 61.32 130.32
CA VAL A 82 -15.78 61.96 128.99
C VAL A 82 -14.93 61.14 128.02
N GLU A 83 -13.75 60.67 128.44
CA GLU A 83 -12.90 59.81 127.62
C GLU A 83 -13.60 58.50 127.24
N SER A 84 -14.36 57.90 128.18
CA SER A 84 -15.11 56.67 127.91
C SER A 84 -16.26 56.90 126.92
N GLU A 85 -16.99 58.01 127.04
CA GLU A 85 -18.08 58.39 126.15
C GLU A 85 -17.54 58.72 124.74
N ASP A 86 -16.46 59.49 124.65
CA ASP A 86 -15.77 59.81 123.40
C ASP A 86 -15.21 58.55 122.72
N ALA A 87 -14.61 57.63 123.49
CA ALA A 87 -14.10 56.38 122.95
C ALA A 87 -15.23 55.50 122.40
N LEU A 88 -16.38 55.45 123.07
CA LEU A 88 -17.56 54.73 122.60
C LEU A 88 -18.18 55.38 121.35
N ALA A 89 -18.28 56.72 121.31
CA ALA A 89 -18.77 57.46 120.16
C ALA A 89 -17.88 57.22 118.93
N LYS A 90 -16.56 57.41 119.06
CA LYS A 90 -15.58 57.16 117.99
C LYS A 90 -15.62 55.69 117.52
N ARG A 91 -15.74 54.74 118.44
CA ARG A 91 -15.85 53.32 118.10
C ARG A 91 -17.13 53.04 117.31
N LYS A 92 -18.26 53.64 117.70
CA LYS A 92 -19.54 53.50 116.99
C LYS A 92 -19.44 54.08 115.58
N GLU A 93 -18.90 55.29 115.42
CA GLU A 93 -18.71 55.95 114.12
C GLU A 93 -17.78 55.15 113.19
N LEU A 94 -16.67 54.62 113.72
CA LEU A 94 -15.77 53.77 112.94
C LEU A 94 -16.45 52.47 112.50
N LEU A 95 -17.28 51.87 113.35
CA LEU A 95 -18.02 50.65 113.00
C LEU A 95 -19.11 50.94 111.96
N THR A 96 -19.85 52.05 112.09
CA THR A 96 -20.85 52.45 111.09
C THR A 96 -20.17 52.71 109.76
N LEU A 97 -19.10 53.52 109.73
CA LEU A 97 -18.36 53.82 108.51
C LEU A 97 -17.79 52.55 107.84
N ARG A 98 -17.24 51.62 108.64
CA ARG A 98 -16.75 50.33 108.15
C ARG A 98 -17.86 49.48 107.56
N ASN A 99 -19.02 49.45 108.20
CA ASN A 99 -20.18 48.68 107.72
C ASN A 99 -20.75 49.30 106.43
N ASP A 100 -20.88 50.63 106.37
CA ASP A 100 -21.34 51.34 105.19
C ASP A 100 -20.39 51.12 104.02
N TRP A 101 -19.08 51.21 104.25
CA TRP A 101 -18.06 50.92 103.23
C TRP A 101 -18.14 49.48 102.74
N ARG A 102 -18.30 48.51 103.65
CA ARG A 102 -18.47 47.09 103.30
C ARG A 102 -19.73 46.88 102.45
N TYR A 103 -20.84 47.49 102.82
CA TYR A 103 -22.09 47.41 102.07
C TYR A 103 -21.96 48.01 100.66
N GLN A 104 -21.38 49.21 100.55
CA GLN A 104 -21.12 49.86 99.25
C GLN A 104 -20.11 49.08 98.39
N ALA A 105 -19.10 48.46 99.00
CA ALA A 105 -18.15 47.60 98.28
C ALA A 105 -18.84 46.34 97.73
N ALA A 106 -19.67 45.67 98.54
CA ALA A 106 -20.43 44.50 98.12
C ALA A 106 -21.40 44.81 96.98
N GLN A 107 -22.14 45.92 97.06
CA GLN A 107 -23.03 46.38 95.99
C GLN A 107 -22.28 46.66 94.67
N ARG A 108 -21.08 47.25 94.73
CA ARG A 108 -20.24 47.47 93.55
C ARG A 108 -19.71 46.16 92.95
N GLU A 109 -19.39 45.17 93.78
CA GLU A 109 -18.98 43.84 93.33
C GLU A 109 -20.12 43.09 92.67
N GLU A 110 -21.31 43.11 93.26
CA GLU A 110 -22.51 42.49 92.71
C GLU A 110 -22.90 43.11 91.36
N ALA A 111 -22.87 44.44 91.24
CA ALA A 111 -23.12 45.12 89.97
C ALA A 111 -22.09 44.74 88.88
N ARG A 112 -20.81 44.60 89.24
CA ARG A 112 -19.76 44.13 88.32
C ARG A 112 -19.95 42.68 87.90
N GLN A 113 -20.34 41.80 88.83
CA GLN A 113 -20.62 40.40 88.54
C GLN A 113 -21.85 40.26 87.63
N HIS A 114 -22.88 41.06 87.86
CA HIS A 114 -24.07 41.10 87.02
C HIS A 114 -23.77 41.63 85.62
N ASP A 115 -22.98 42.71 85.48
CA ASP A 115 -22.54 43.20 84.17
C ASP A 115 -21.66 42.17 83.45
N ALA A 116 -20.76 41.50 84.16
CA ALA A 116 -19.95 40.41 83.61
C ALA A 116 -20.82 39.22 83.15
N TYR A 117 -21.88 38.89 83.90
CA TYR A 117 -22.84 37.86 83.52
C TYR A 117 -23.60 38.25 82.25
N ILE A 118 -24.13 39.48 82.16
CA ILE A 118 -24.80 39.96 80.95
C ILE A 118 -23.86 39.92 79.74
N ARG A 119 -22.60 40.35 79.90
CA ARG A 119 -21.60 40.27 78.83
C ARG A 119 -21.19 38.84 78.46
N SER A 120 -21.37 37.88 79.37
CA SER A 120 -21.10 36.46 79.12
C SER A 120 -22.20 35.77 78.31
N ILE A 121 -23.42 36.34 78.30
CA ILE A 121 -24.49 35.87 77.43
C ILE A 121 -24.13 36.29 76.01
N GLY A 122 -23.79 35.32 75.17
CA GLY A 122 -23.50 35.57 73.75
C GLY A 122 -24.67 36.28 73.08
N ILE A 123 -24.34 37.23 72.20
CA ILE A 123 -25.34 37.93 71.39
C ILE A 123 -25.90 36.93 70.39
N ASP A 124 -27.23 36.76 70.34
CA ASP A 124 -27.89 36.00 69.29
C ASP A 124 -28.07 36.89 68.05
N PRO A 125 -27.31 36.65 66.96
CA PRO A 125 -27.33 37.50 65.78
C PRO A 125 -28.67 37.47 65.02
N ASP A 126 -29.52 36.45 65.23
CA ASP A 126 -30.82 36.34 64.56
C ASP A 126 -31.90 37.21 65.21
N THR A 127 -31.73 37.56 66.48
CA THR A 127 -32.66 38.45 67.22
C THR A 127 -32.30 39.93 67.11
N CYS A 128 -31.09 40.22 66.63
CA CYS A 128 -30.57 41.57 66.49
C CYS A 128 -31.19 42.30 65.27
N ALA A 129 -31.49 43.59 65.45
CA ALA A 129 -31.95 44.43 64.36
C ALA A 129 -30.85 44.62 63.29
N PRO A 130 -31.20 44.85 62.01
CA PRO A 130 -30.22 45.00 60.92
C PRO A 130 -29.15 46.09 61.16
N GLY A 131 -29.47 47.13 61.94
CA GLY A 131 -28.52 48.22 62.28
C GLY A 131 -27.45 47.85 63.31
N ALA A 132 -27.59 46.72 64.02
CA ALA A 132 -26.61 46.25 65.01
C ALA A 132 -25.35 45.63 64.38
N ALA A 133 -25.36 45.40 63.06
CA ALA A 133 -24.25 44.85 62.27
C ALA A 133 -23.67 43.52 62.81
N GLN A 134 -24.51 42.69 63.46
CA GLN A 134 -24.13 41.38 63.99
C GLN A 134 -24.34 40.22 62.99
N LYS A 135 -25.12 40.45 61.92
CA LYS A 135 -25.42 39.46 60.88
C LYS A 135 -25.37 40.12 59.50
N PHE A 136 -24.61 39.54 58.57
CA PHE A 136 -24.56 39.99 57.19
C PHE A 136 -25.16 38.94 56.25
N GLY A 137 -26.06 39.35 55.35
CA GLY A 137 -26.68 38.41 54.40
C GLY A 137 -25.72 37.78 53.38
N GLY A 138 -24.51 38.33 53.23
CA GLY A 138 -23.44 37.73 52.41
C GLY A 138 -22.63 36.64 53.13
N GLU A 139 -22.76 36.54 54.46
CA GLU A 139 -22.10 35.50 55.26
C GLU A 139 -22.90 34.21 55.15
N ASP A 140 -22.50 33.40 54.18
CA ASP A 140 -23.09 32.10 53.96
C ASP A 140 -22.49 31.05 54.89
N VAL A 141 -23.17 30.81 56.01
CA VAL A 141 -22.83 29.78 57.01
C VAL A 141 -22.83 28.38 56.39
N SER A 142 -23.66 28.15 55.37
CA SER A 142 -23.84 26.85 54.70
C SER A 142 -22.92 26.63 53.50
N ARG A 143 -21.95 27.52 53.26
CA ARG A 143 -21.11 27.51 52.04
C ARG A 143 -20.48 26.16 51.75
N LEU A 144 -19.96 25.49 52.78
CA LEU A 144 -19.31 24.18 52.64
C LEU A 144 -20.30 23.08 52.26
N GLU A 145 -21.50 23.11 52.82
CA GLU A 145 -22.57 22.16 52.47
C GLU A 145 -23.06 22.39 51.04
N ARG A 146 -23.28 23.64 50.63
CA ARG A 146 -23.65 23.95 49.24
C ARG A 146 -22.58 23.47 48.26
N LEU A 147 -21.30 23.74 48.53
CA LEU A 147 -20.19 23.27 47.69
C LEU A 147 -20.15 21.74 47.62
N ARG A 148 -20.36 21.06 48.75
CA ARG A 148 -20.44 19.59 48.79
C ARG A 148 -21.59 19.06 47.91
N MET A 149 -22.77 19.66 48.00
CA MET A 149 -23.94 19.27 47.20
C MET A 149 -23.71 19.54 45.71
N GLN A 150 -23.15 20.69 45.36
CA GLN A 150 -22.78 21.00 43.97
C GLN A 150 -21.76 20.00 43.42
N ALA A 151 -20.71 19.67 44.19
CA ALA A 151 -19.73 18.67 43.79
C ALA A 151 -20.34 17.28 43.60
N LEU A 152 -21.28 16.87 44.46
CA LEU A 152 -22.02 15.61 44.31
C LEU A 152 -22.88 15.61 43.05
N GLN A 153 -23.59 16.70 42.76
CA GLN A 153 -24.38 16.85 41.54
C GLN A 153 -23.49 16.79 40.29
N SER A 154 -22.38 17.54 40.27
CA SER A 154 -21.43 17.51 39.15
C SER A 154 -20.83 16.13 38.95
N LYS A 155 -20.51 15.40 40.02
CA LYS A 155 -20.04 14.02 39.95
C LYS A 155 -21.10 13.10 39.34
N GLN A 156 -22.34 13.19 39.81
CA GLN A 156 -23.44 12.36 39.33
C GLN A 156 -23.72 12.60 37.84
N TRP A 157 -23.80 13.86 37.42
CA TRP A 157 -23.99 14.21 36.01
C TRP A 157 -22.84 13.74 35.14
N SER A 158 -21.60 13.89 35.61
CA SER A 158 -20.42 13.41 34.89
C SER A 158 -20.47 11.90 34.71
N GLN A 159 -20.85 11.15 35.76
CA GLN A 159 -21.01 9.70 35.70
C GLN A 159 -22.11 9.29 34.70
N GLN A 160 -23.28 9.94 34.76
CA GLN A 160 -24.38 9.69 33.83
C GLN A 160 -23.95 9.95 32.37
N LEU A 161 -23.28 11.06 32.11
CA LEU A 161 -22.81 11.40 30.77
C LEU A 161 -21.77 10.39 30.26
N THR A 162 -20.84 9.95 31.12
CA THR A 162 -19.84 8.94 30.74
C THR A 162 -20.48 7.60 30.43
N GLU A 163 -21.49 7.20 31.20
CA GLU A 163 -22.22 5.96 30.99
C GLU A 163 -23.06 6.02 29.71
N GLU A 164 -23.77 7.11 29.46
CA GLU A 164 -24.53 7.30 28.23
C GLU A 164 -23.61 7.30 27.00
N ARG A 165 -22.46 7.97 27.09
CA ARG A 165 -21.45 7.98 26.03
C ARG A 165 -20.95 6.56 25.76
N LYS A 166 -20.60 5.81 26.80
CA LYS A 166 -20.13 4.43 26.68
C LYS A 166 -21.19 3.53 26.03
N GLN A 167 -22.45 3.64 26.45
CA GLN A 167 -23.55 2.89 25.85
C GLN A 167 -23.75 3.23 24.38
N ARG A 168 -23.55 4.50 24.00
CA ARG A 168 -23.61 4.94 22.59
C ARG A 168 -22.46 4.35 21.78
N GLU A 169 -21.24 4.40 22.31
CA GLU A 169 -20.04 3.81 21.68
C GLU A 169 -20.18 2.28 21.54
N ASP A 170 -20.72 1.59 22.56
CA ASP A 170 -20.97 0.14 22.50
C ASP A 170 -22.03 -0.22 21.45
N LYS A 171 -23.10 0.58 21.32
CA LYS A 171 -24.11 0.39 20.27
C LYS A 171 -23.54 0.62 18.88
N GLU A 172 -22.80 1.72 18.69
CA GLU A 172 -22.16 2.02 17.41
C GLU A 172 -21.19 0.90 17.01
N LYS A 173 -20.42 0.38 17.97
CA LYS A 173 -19.54 -0.77 17.73
C LYS A 173 -20.31 -2.02 17.35
N GLN A 174 -21.42 -2.33 18.03
CA GLN A 174 -22.26 -3.49 17.67
C GLN A 174 -22.86 -3.34 16.26
N GLU A 175 -23.31 -2.14 15.89
CA GLU A 175 -23.81 -1.86 14.54
C GLU A 175 -22.70 -1.99 13.49
N GLN A 176 -21.50 -1.51 13.77
CA GLN A 176 -20.33 -1.68 12.92
C GLN A 176 -19.95 -3.16 12.77
N ASP A 177 -19.88 -3.92 13.86
CA ASP A 177 -19.57 -5.35 13.85
C ASP A 177 -20.61 -6.15 13.05
N ALA A 178 -21.90 -5.81 13.20
CA ALA A 178 -22.99 -6.40 12.43
C ALA A 178 -22.87 -6.07 10.93
N TYR A 179 -22.57 -4.80 10.60
CA TYR A 179 -22.37 -4.37 9.22
C TYR A 179 -21.16 -5.07 8.58
N MET A 180 -20.04 -5.17 9.29
CA MET A 180 -18.86 -5.89 8.81
C MET A 180 -19.15 -7.37 8.58
N SER A 181 -19.88 -8.02 9.48
CA SER A 181 -20.32 -9.41 9.33
C SER A 181 -21.17 -9.60 8.05
N TYR A 182 -22.11 -8.68 7.82
CA TYR A 182 -22.93 -8.66 6.60
C TYR A 182 -22.10 -8.48 5.33
N LEU A 183 -21.09 -7.59 5.35
CA LEU A 183 -20.18 -7.42 4.22
C LEU A 183 -19.39 -8.70 3.92
N PHE A 184 -18.90 -9.41 4.94
CA PHE A 184 -18.23 -10.69 4.75
C PHE A 184 -19.15 -11.76 4.15
N GLU A 185 -20.43 -11.78 4.54
CA GLU A 185 -21.42 -12.68 3.93
C GLU A 185 -21.65 -12.36 2.46
N ILE A 186 -21.75 -11.08 2.09
CA ILE A 186 -21.84 -10.64 0.69
C ILE A 186 -20.60 -11.09 -0.08
N GLU A 187 -19.40 -10.83 0.44
CA GLU A 187 -18.16 -11.20 -0.23
C GLU A 187 -18.08 -12.71 -0.45
N ARG A 188 -18.44 -13.50 0.57
CA ARG A 188 -18.50 -14.97 0.47
C ARG A 188 -19.49 -15.42 -0.61
N LEU A 189 -20.66 -14.79 -0.68
CA LEU A 189 -21.66 -15.09 -1.71
C LEU A 189 -21.14 -14.75 -3.10
N GLN A 190 -20.53 -13.57 -3.27
CA GLN A 190 -19.92 -13.15 -4.53
C GLN A 190 -18.84 -14.12 -4.98
N GLN A 191 -17.92 -14.51 -4.08
CA GLN A 191 -16.89 -15.50 -4.39
C GLN A 191 -17.49 -16.85 -4.81
N SER A 192 -18.54 -17.32 -4.13
CA SER A 192 -19.24 -18.55 -4.50
C SER A 192 -19.88 -18.45 -5.89
N LEU A 193 -20.52 -17.32 -6.21
CA LEU A 193 -21.12 -17.07 -7.52
C LEU A 193 -20.06 -17.00 -8.62
N HIS A 194 -18.94 -16.32 -8.38
CA HIS A 194 -17.82 -16.27 -9.31
C HIS A 194 -17.25 -17.66 -9.60
N GLN A 195 -17.03 -18.47 -8.56
CA GLN A 195 -16.54 -19.85 -8.74
C GLN A 195 -17.55 -20.72 -9.50
N ALA A 196 -18.85 -20.58 -9.21
CA ALA A 196 -19.89 -21.30 -9.93
C ALA A 196 -19.94 -20.91 -11.42
N ASN A 197 -19.85 -19.61 -11.71
CA ASN A 197 -19.84 -19.11 -13.08
C ASN A 197 -18.60 -19.60 -13.86
N GLU A 198 -17.41 -19.55 -13.25
CA GLU A 198 -16.21 -20.06 -13.89
C GLU A 198 -16.29 -21.57 -14.17
N ARG A 199 -16.86 -22.36 -13.26
CA ARG A 199 -17.14 -23.79 -13.50
C ARG A 199 -18.08 -24.00 -14.68
N GLU A 200 -19.15 -23.20 -14.77
CA GLU A 200 -20.11 -23.26 -15.87
C GLU A 200 -19.46 -22.87 -17.20
N ARG A 201 -18.63 -21.82 -17.21
CA ARG A 201 -17.87 -21.40 -18.40
C ARG A 201 -16.93 -22.50 -18.89
N VAL A 202 -16.19 -23.13 -17.99
CA VAL A 202 -15.30 -24.26 -18.31
C VAL A 202 -16.12 -25.44 -18.83
N HIS A 203 -17.26 -25.75 -18.20
CA HIS A 203 -18.16 -26.81 -18.65
C HIS A 203 -18.67 -26.55 -20.07
N ILE A 204 -19.21 -25.36 -20.35
CA ILE A 204 -19.70 -24.96 -21.67
C ILE A 204 -18.57 -25.02 -22.71
N ALA A 205 -17.38 -24.50 -22.38
CA ALA A 205 -16.23 -24.57 -23.28
C ALA A 205 -15.84 -26.01 -23.61
N SER A 206 -15.89 -26.91 -22.62
CA SER A 206 -15.60 -28.35 -22.83
C SER A 206 -16.63 -29.03 -23.73
N GLU A 207 -17.91 -28.69 -23.60
CA GLU A 207 -18.99 -29.21 -24.44
C GLU A 207 -18.87 -28.68 -25.88
N ILE A 208 -18.57 -27.39 -26.06
CA ILE A 208 -18.30 -26.81 -27.38
C ILE A 208 -17.08 -27.49 -28.02
N GLN A 209 -16.02 -27.72 -27.25
CA GLN A 209 -14.83 -28.42 -27.76
C GLN A 209 -15.18 -29.83 -28.23
N ARG A 210 -15.92 -30.61 -27.44
CA ARG A 210 -16.39 -31.95 -27.82
C ARG A 210 -17.23 -31.92 -29.09
N TYR A 211 -18.16 -30.98 -29.18
CA TYR A 211 -19.02 -30.81 -30.36
C TYR A 211 -18.20 -30.45 -31.61
N ASN A 212 -17.25 -29.54 -31.49
CA ASN A 212 -16.36 -29.16 -32.59
C ASN A 212 -15.47 -30.33 -33.05
N GLN A 213 -15.01 -31.17 -32.11
CA GLN A 213 -14.27 -32.39 -32.44
C GLN A 213 -15.15 -33.37 -33.22
N MET A 214 -16.39 -33.60 -32.79
CA MET A 214 -17.36 -34.44 -33.50
C MET A 214 -17.62 -33.95 -34.93
N ILE A 215 -17.85 -32.64 -35.12
CA ILE A 215 -18.03 -32.04 -36.46
C ILE A 215 -16.77 -32.24 -37.31
N LEU A 216 -15.59 -32.03 -36.74
CA LEU A 216 -14.33 -32.17 -37.47
C LEU A 216 -14.14 -33.61 -37.97
N ASP A 217 -14.44 -34.59 -37.13
CA ASP A 217 -14.31 -36.00 -37.49
C ASP A 217 -15.36 -36.42 -38.52
N GLU A 218 -16.61 -35.94 -38.39
CA GLU A 218 -17.64 -36.14 -39.41
C GLU A 218 -17.19 -35.56 -40.77
N LYS A 219 -16.66 -34.32 -40.78
CA LYS A 219 -16.17 -33.69 -41.99
C LYS A 219 -15.01 -34.48 -42.62
N ARG A 220 -14.07 -34.97 -41.80
CA ARG A 220 -12.97 -35.84 -42.27
C ARG A 220 -13.48 -37.16 -42.86
N GLU A 221 -14.53 -37.74 -42.30
CA GLU A 221 -15.16 -38.92 -42.88
C GLU A 221 -15.85 -38.62 -44.21
N GLN A 222 -16.59 -37.51 -44.29
CA GLN A 222 -17.24 -37.07 -45.53
C GLN A 222 -16.21 -36.81 -46.63
N GLU A 223 -15.10 -36.12 -46.33
CA GLU A 223 -14.02 -35.89 -47.28
C GLU A 223 -13.36 -37.20 -47.73
N ARG A 224 -13.09 -38.14 -46.81
CA ARG A 224 -12.58 -39.47 -47.16
C ARG A 224 -13.52 -40.23 -48.09
N ARG A 225 -14.83 -40.24 -47.79
CA ARG A 225 -15.85 -40.87 -48.64
C ARG A 225 -15.91 -40.19 -50.01
N ARG A 226 -15.87 -38.86 -50.06
CA ARG A 226 -15.86 -38.10 -51.32
C ARG A 226 -14.65 -38.44 -52.17
N GLN A 227 -13.45 -38.48 -51.58
CA GLN A 227 -12.23 -38.87 -52.27
C GLN A 227 -12.30 -40.30 -52.79
N GLN A 228 -12.83 -41.24 -52.01
CA GLN A 228 -13.02 -42.62 -52.46
C GLN A 228 -14.00 -42.70 -53.64
N MET A 229 -15.12 -41.99 -53.57
CA MET A 229 -16.10 -41.93 -54.67
C MET A 229 -15.50 -41.30 -55.92
N GLU A 230 -14.73 -40.21 -55.78
CA GLU A 230 -14.04 -39.57 -56.88
C GLU A 230 -13.00 -40.50 -57.51
N GLN A 231 -12.22 -41.23 -56.71
CA GLN A 231 -11.28 -42.24 -57.21
C GLN A 231 -11.99 -43.36 -57.97
N GLN A 232 -13.13 -43.84 -57.45
CA GLN A 232 -13.94 -44.86 -58.12
C GLN A 232 -14.50 -44.35 -59.45
N GLN A 233 -15.03 -43.12 -59.46
CA GLN A 233 -15.54 -42.49 -60.68
C GLN A 233 -14.42 -42.29 -61.71
N ASN A 234 -13.27 -41.78 -61.30
CA ASN A 234 -12.12 -41.59 -62.17
C ASN A 234 -11.63 -42.93 -62.74
N ALA A 235 -11.57 -43.99 -61.92
CA ALA A 235 -11.19 -45.32 -62.37
C ALA A 235 -12.20 -45.89 -63.39
N GLN A 236 -13.49 -45.71 -63.14
CA GLN A 236 -14.55 -46.09 -64.08
C GLN A 236 -14.44 -45.30 -65.39
N GLU A 237 -14.25 -43.98 -65.32
CA GLU A 237 -14.07 -43.13 -66.49
C GLU A 237 -12.87 -43.58 -67.33
N ILE A 238 -11.71 -43.80 -66.70
CA ILE A 238 -10.52 -44.32 -67.36
C ILE A 238 -10.83 -45.65 -68.05
N GLN A 239 -11.51 -46.58 -67.37
CA GLN A 239 -11.89 -47.86 -67.95
C GLN A 239 -12.83 -47.69 -69.14
N TYR A 240 -13.85 -46.83 -69.03
CA TYR A 240 -14.77 -46.53 -70.13
C TYR A 240 -14.07 -45.89 -71.33
N VAL A 241 -13.14 -44.98 -71.09
CA VAL A 241 -12.35 -44.33 -72.14
C VAL A 241 -11.42 -45.33 -72.83
N LEU A 242 -10.74 -46.20 -72.07
CA LEU A 242 -9.89 -47.25 -72.64
C LEU A 242 -10.69 -48.28 -73.47
N GLN A 243 -11.89 -48.64 -73.01
CA GLN A 243 -12.79 -49.53 -73.73
C GLN A 243 -13.58 -48.83 -74.85
N SER A 244 -13.49 -47.50 -74.95
CA SER A 244 -14.15 -46.74 -76.00
C SER A 244 -13.60 -47.16 -77.36
N ASN A 245 -14.50 -47.29 -78.32
CA ASN A 245 -14.14 -47.61 -79.69
C ASN A 245 -13.26 -46.52 -80.35
N LEU A 246 -13.24 -45.30 -79.79
CA LEU A 246 -12.38 -44.22 -80.26
C LEU A 246 -10.90 -44.49 -79.91
N VAL A 247 -10.59 -44.80 -78.64
CA VAL A 247 -9.21 -45.03 -78.17
C VAL A 247 -8.67 -46.39 -78.60
N SER A 248 -9.50 -47.44 -78.55
CA SER A 248 -9.13 -48.77 -79.02
C SER A 248 -9.06 -48.88 -80.55
N GLU A 249 -9.39 -47.80 -81.25
CA GLU A 249 -9.49 -47.71 -82.71
C GLU A 249 -10.26 -48.87 -83.37
N ASN A 250 -11.25 -49.44 -82.66
CA ASN A 250 -11.94 -50.67 -83.05
C ASN A 250 -12.39 -50.68 -84.54
N PRO A 251 -11.88 -51.59 -85.40
CA PRO A 251 -12.19 -51.64 -86.83
C PRO A 251 -13.65 -52.01 -87.12
N TYR A 252 -14.35 -52.66 -86.18
CA TYR A 252 -15.76 -53.00 -86.34
C TYR A 252 -16.69 -51.79 -86.36
N GLN A 253 -16.21 -50.58 -86.00
CA GLN A 253 -16.97 -49.34 -86.19
C GLN A 253 -17.33 -49.05 -87.65
N ALA A 254 -16.57 -49.59 -88.61
CA ALA A 254 -16.87 -49.44 -90.02
C ALA A 254 -17.92 -50.44 -90.53
N ALA A 255 -18.35 -51.41 -89.70
CA ALA A 255 -19.35 -52.39 -90.09
C ALA A 255 -20.76 -51.75 -90.15
N LEU A 256 -21.51 -52.11 -91.19
CA LEU A 256 -22.93 -51.76 -91.33
C LEU A 256 -23.79 -52.89 -90.75
N PRO A 257 -24.83 -52.59 -89.95
CA PRO A 257 -25.73 -53.60 -89.43
C PRO A 257 -26.36 -54.44 -90.56
N GLY A 258 -26.25 -55.76 -90.48
CA GLY A 258 -26.86 -56.70 -91.44
C GLY A 258 -26.10 -56.87 -92.76
N VAL A 259 -24.95 -56.23 -92.96
CA VAL A 259 -24.12 -56.37 -94.17
C VAL A 259 -22.74 -56.94 -93.81
N PRO A 260 -22.24 -57.96 -94.53
CA PRO A 260 -20.88 -58.45 -94.31
C PRO A 260 -19.82 -57.36 -94.52
N PHE A 261 -18.80 -57.36 -93.66
CA PHE A 261 -17.73 -56.35 -93.67
C PHE A 261 -16.98 -56.26 -95.01
N ASP A 262 -16.86 -57.37 -95.71
CA ASP A 262 -16.15 -57.45 -97.00
C ASP A 262 -16.92 -56.83 -98.18
N GLN A 263 -18.23 -56.60 -98.04
CA GLN A 263 -19.05 -56.07 -99.14
C GLN A 263 -19.24 -54.56 -99.05
N ARG A 264 -19.53 -54.04 -97.86
CA ARG A 264 -19.80 -52.62 -97.67
C ARG A 264 -19.36 -52.17 -96.29
N VAL A 265 -18.61 -51.07 -96.27
CA VAL A 265 -18.15 -50.41 -95.05
C VAL A 265 -18.72 -49.00 -94.96
N ARG A 266 -18.85 -48.51 -93.74
CA ARG A 266 -19.18 -47.11 -93.45
C ARG A 266 -17.96 -46.24 -93.77
N VAL A 267 -18.13 -45.26 -94.66
CA VAL A 267 -17.01 -44.50 -95.26
C VAL A 267 -16.30 -43.61 -94.25
N ASP A 268 -17.06 -43.02 -93.32
CA ASP A 268 -16.57 -42.11 -92.28
C ASP A 268 -15.65 -42.78 -91.23
N HIS A 269 -15.80 -44.10 -91.01
CA HIS A 269 -15.03 -44.87 -90.02
C HIS A 269 -14.10 -45.91 -90.64
N TRP A 270 -13.86 -45.83 -91.96
CA TRP A 270 -12.96 -46.75 -92.63
C TRP A 270 -11.50 -46.46 -92.26
N LYS A 271 -10.78 -47.48 -91.76
CA LYS A 271 -9.40 -47.39 -91.26
C LYS A 271 -8.40 -48.23 -92.06
N GLY A 272 -8.72 -48.53 -93.32
CA GLY A 272 -7.88 -49.35 -94.19
C GLY A 272 -8.23 -50.84 -94.15
N PHE A 273 -7.31 -51.66 -94.69
CA PHE A 273 -7.48 -53.11 -94.80
C PHE A 273 -7.06 -53.84 -93.53
N SER A 274 -7.69 -55.00 -93.27
CA SER A 274 -7.25 -55.89 -92.20
C SER A 274 -5.86 -56.44 -92.48
N GLY A 275 -5.08 -56.71 -91.43
CA GLY A 275 -3.74 -57.31 -91.57
C GLY A 275 -3.75 -58.61 -92.37
N ASP A 276 -4.83 -59.41 -92.28
CA ASP A 276 -4.97 -60.63 -93.07
C ASP A 276 -5.25 -60.35 -94.55
N GLN A 277 -6.05 -59.33 -94.86
CA GLN A 277 -6.28 -58.87 -96.24
C GLN A 277 -4.99 -58.29 -96.84
N THR A 278 -4.24 -57.48 -96.08
CA THR A 278 -2.94 -56.96 -96.53
C THR A 278 -1.95 -58.09 -96.82
N LYS A 279 -1.88 -59.11 -95.96
CA LYS A 279 -1.03 -60.30 -96.21
C LYS A 279 -1.45 -61.03 -97.47
N GLN A 280 -2.76 -61.20 -97.71
CA GLN A 280 -3.27 -61.81 -98.94
C GLN A 280 -2.83 -61.02 -100.17
N PHE A 281 -2.99 -59.70 -100.18
CA PHE A 281 -2.55 -58.87 -101.31
C PHE A 281 -1.03 -58.90 -101.52
N LEU A 282 -0.25 -58.89 -100.44
CA LEU A 282 1.21 -59.03 -100.55
C LEU A 282 1.59 -60.39 -101.17
N SER A 283 0.95 -61.48 -100.73
CA SER A 283 1.18 -62.80 -101.31
C SER A 283 0.78 -62.88 -102.79
N GLN A 284 -0.30 -62.21 -103.19
CA GLN A 284 -0.72 -62.12 -104.59
C GLN A 284 0.27 -61.29 -105.41
N ASN A 285 0.77 -60.18 -104.87
CA ASN A 285 1.80 -59.37 -105.52
C ASN A 285 3.10 -60.16 -105.71
N ASP A 286 3.53 -60.90 -104.70
CA ASP A 286 4.71 -61.78 -104.80
C ASP A 286 4.51 -62.83 -105.89
N GLN A 287 3.33 -63.47 -105.95
CA GLN A 287 2.99 -64.39 -107.03
C GLN A 287 3.09 -63.71 -108.41
N LEU A 288 2.47 -62.53 -108.58
CA LEU A 288 2.53 -61.77 -109.83
C LEU A 288 3.96 -61.38 -110.23
N LEU A 289 4.81 -61.02 -109.25
CA LEU A 289 6.22 -60.72 -109.50
C LEU A 289 6.99 -61.97 -109.95
N THR A 290 6.74 -63.12 -109.32
CA THR A 290 7.37 -64.38 -109.74
C THR A 290 6.92 -64.82 -111.13
N GLU A 291 5.64 -64.63 -111.48
CA GLU A 291 5.12 -64.91 -112.82
C GLU A 291 5.74 -63.99 -113.88
N LYS A 292 5.83 -62.69 -113.60
CA LYS A 292 6.51 -61.73 -114.49
C LYS A 292 7.99 -62.07 -114.68
N ALA A 293 8.68 -62.46 -113.61
CA ALA A 293 10.09 -62.88 -113.69
C ALA A 293 10.24 -64.14 -114.55
N ARG A 294 9.39 -65.15 -114.36
CA ARG A 294 9.36 -66.36 -115.20
C ARG A 294 9.10 -66.03 -116.67
N HIS A 295 8.14 -65.16 -116.96
CA HIS A 295 7.85 -64.74 -118.32
C HIS A 295 9.03 -63.96 -118.93
N ALA A 296 9.70 -63.09 -118.17
CA ALA A 296 10.89 -62.37 -118.64
C ALA A 296 12.06 -63.32 -118.92
N GLU A 297 12.28 -64.34 -118.08
CA GLU A 297 13.28 -65.38 -118.31
C GLU A 297 12.96 -66.21 -119.55
N GLN A 298 11.69 -66.60 -119.77
CA GLN A 298 11.26 -67.30 -120.98
C GLN A 298 11.51 -66.46 -122.23
N MET A 299 11.15 -65.17 -122.23
CA MET A 299 11.44 -64.27 -123.35
C MET A 299 12.94 -64.10 -123.60
N ARG A 300 13.75 -64.03 -122.53
CA ARG A 300 15.21 -63.94 -122.63
C ARG A 300 15.82 -65.22 -123.21
N GLN A 301 15.32 -66.39 -122.82
CA GLN A 301 15.74 -67.67 -123.39
C GLN A 301 15.38 -67.75 -124.87
N GLN A 302 14.15 -67.37 -125.25
CA GLN A 302 13.74 -67.29 -126.65
C GLN A 302 14.64 -66.35 -127.46
N GLN A 303 14.95 -65.15 -126.95
CA GLN A 303 15.87 -64.22 -127.61
C GLN A 303 17.29 -64.78 -127.75
N LEU A 304 17.79 -65.50 -126.75
CA LEU A 304 19.11 -66.15 -126.83
C LEU A 304 19.11 -67.30 -127.84
N ASP A 305 18.05 -68.08 -127.91
CA ASP A 305 17.90 -69.17 -128.87
C ASP A 305 17.76 -68.62 -130.30
N GLU A 306 16.98 -67.55 -130.51
CA GLU A 306 16.91 -66.81 -131.77
C GLU A 306 18.29 -66.24 -132.17
N ALA A 307 19.02 -65.64 -131.23
CA ALA A 307 20.36 -65.10 -131.49
C ALA A 307 21.38 -66.22 -131.82
N ARG A 308 21.29 -67.39 -131.17
CA ARG A 308 22.10 -68.57 -131.51
C ARG A 308 21.78 -69.07 -132.91
N GLN A 309 20.50 -69.19 -133.25
CA GLN A 309 20.07 -69.59 -134.60
C GLN A 309 20.56 -68.59 -135.66
N GLN A 310 20.46 -67.29 -135.40
CA GLN A 310 20.99 -66.25 -136.29
C GLN A 310 22.52 -66.32 -136.44
N ALA A 311 23.25 -66.56 -135.35
CA ALA A 311 24.71 -66.71 -135.39
C ALA A 311 25.16 -67.96 -136.16
N GLU A 312 24.45 -69.08 -136.01
CA GLU A 312 24.71 -70.29 -136.81
C GLU A 312 24.42 -70.05 -138.29
N LEU A 313 23.28 -69.43 -138.63
CA LEU A 313 22.96 -69.05 -140.00
C LEU A 313 24.03 -68.11 -140.60
N HIS A 314 24.48 -67.11 -139.84
CA HIS A 314 25.53 -66.20 -140.28
C HIS A 314 26.86 -66.95 -140.49
N ARG A 315 27.23 -67.87 -139.60
CA ARG A 315 28.43 -68.70 -139.76
C ARG A 315 28.35 -69.55 -141.04
N ILE A 316 27.22 -70.18 -141.31
CA ILE A 316 26.99 -70.95 -142.55
C ILE A 316 27.12 -70.04 -143.77
N LEU A 317 26.51 -68.85 -143.74
CA LEU A 317 26.58 -67.87 -144.83
C LEU A 317 28.03 -67.45 -145.12
N VAL A 318 28.80 -67.11 -144.09
CA VAL A 318 30.23 -66.74 -144.23
C VAL A 318 31.06 -67.90 -144.79
N GLU A 319 30.79 -69.14 -144.36
CA GLU A 319 31.47 -70.33 -144.87
C GLU A 319 31.14 -70.59 -146.35
N GLU A 320 29.87 -70.41 -146.75
CA GLU A 320 29.46 -70.47 -148.16
C GLU A 320 30.07 -69.34 -149.00
N GLU A 321 30.12 -68.11 -148.49
CA GLU A 321 30.77 -66.99 -149.18
C GLU A 321 32.27 -67.24 -149.36
N TYR A 322 32.96 -67.72 -148.32
CA TYR A 322 34.38 -68.08 -148.39
C TYR A 322 34.64 -69.21 -149.41
N ASN A 323 33.80 -70.25 -149.40
CA ASN A 323 33.90 -71.34 -150.36
C ASN A 323 33.62 -70.88 -151.80
N SER A 324 32.65 -69.98 -151.99
CA SER A 324 32.37 -69.36 -153.30
C SER A 324 33.53 -68.49 -153.78
N GLN A 325 34.15 -67.70 -152.89
CA GLN A 325 35.35 -66.92 -153.22
C GLN A 325 36.53 -67.82 -153.60
N LYS A 326 36.76 -68.91 -152.86
CA LYS A 326 37.79 -69.91 -153.21
C LYS A 326 37.56 -70.52 -154.59
N LYS A 327 36.31 -70.94 -154.90
CA LYS A 327 35.95 -71.47 -156.22
C LYS A 327 36.17 -70.43 -157.32
N ARG A 328 35.76 -69.16 -157.10
CA ARG A 328 36.01 -68.06 -158.05
C ARG A 328 37.50 -67.85 -158.30
N ALA A 329 38.32 -67.83 -157.24
CA ALA A 329 39.77 -67.68 -157.36
C ALA A 329 40.42 -68.87 -158.10
N GLN A 330 39.94 -70.11 -157.87
CA GLN A 330 40.40 -71.29 -158.61
C GLN A 330 40.04 -71.20 -160.10
N VAL A 331 38.80 -70.84 -160.42
CA VAL A 331 38.36 -70.63 -161.82
C VAL A 331 39.17 -69.50 -162.47
N GLU A 332 39.45 -68.42 -161.75
CA GLU A 332 40.24 -67.30 -162.27
C GLU A 332 41.71 -67.72 -162.55
N LEU A 333 42.28 -68.58 -161.71
CA LEU A 333 43.60 -69.18 -161.94
C LEU A 333 43.59 -70.12 -163.17
N GLU A 334 42.57 -70.97 -163.31
CA GLU A 334 42.40 -71.86 -164.47
C GLU A 334 42.25 -71.05 -165.76
N ILE A 335 41.42 -70.01 -165.78
CA ILE A 335 41.28 -69.09 -166.92
C ILE A 335 42.61 -68.43 -167.28
N LYS A 336 43.43 -68.05 -166.28
CA LYS A 336 44.74 -67.46 -166.52
C LYS A 336 45.71 -68.47 -167.14
N GLN A 337 45.73 -69.71 -166.66
CA GLN A 337 46.56 -70.78 -167.23
C GLN A 337 46.13 -71.16 -168.66
N ASP A 338 44.83 -71.21 -168.93
CA ASP A 338 44.31 -71.47 -170.27
C ASP A 338 44.58 -70.34 -171.25
N ARG A 339 44.52 -69.08 -170.80
CA ARG A 339 44.96 -67.92 -171.61
C ARG A 339 46.44 -68.00 -171.95
N GLU A 340 47.30 -68.43 -171.02
CA GLU A 340 48.73 -68.63 -171.31
C GLU A 340 48.98 -69.78 -172.30
N ARG A 341 48.24 -70.89 -172.18
CA ARG A 341 48.28 -71.99 -173.16
C ARG A 341 47.85 -71.53 -174.55
N GLN A 342 46.71 -70.85 -174.65
CA GLN A 342 46.18 -70.33 -175.91
C GLN A 342 47.14 -69.32 -176.55
N ALA A 343 47.79 -68.46 -175.76
CA ALA A 343 48.79 -67.52 -176.26
C ALA A 343 50.03 -68.23 -176.84
N ARG A 344 50.51 -69.31 -176.22
CA ARG A 344 51.62 -70.12 -176.75
C ARG A 344 51.23 -70.84 -178.05
N GLU A 345 50.05 -71.46 -178.08
CA GLU A 345 49.55 -72.14 -179.29
C GLU A 345 49.28 -71.18 -180.45
N ALA A 346 48.81 -69.96 -180.17
CA ALA A 346 48.61 -68.92 -181.18
C ALA A 346 49.95 -68.44 -181.75
N ALA A 347 50.97 -68.22 -180.90
CA ALA A 347 52.31 -67.84 -181.34
C ALA A 347 52.97 -68.94 -182.21
N GLU A 348 52.76 -70.22 -181.88
CA GLU A 348 53.24 -71.32 -182.73
C GLU A 348 52.48 -71.43 -184.07
N ARG A 349 51.17 -71.15 -184.08
CA ARG A 349 50.37 -71.10 -185.31
C ARG A 349 50.80 -69.97 -186.23
N GLU A 350 51.07 -68.78 -185.69
CA GLU A 350 51.59 -67.66 -186.49
C GLU A 350 52.97 -67.96 -187.10
N ARG A 351 53.87 -68.61 -186.34
CA ARG A 351 55.16 -69.08 -186.88
C ARG A 351 55.00 -70.07 -188.04
N LYS A 352 54.09 -71.03 -187.91
CA LYS A 352 53.83 -72.02 -188.98
C LYS A 352 53.18 -71.39 -190.22
N ASN A 353 52.31 -70.40 -190.03
CA ASN A 353 51.68 -69.69 -191.16
C ASN A 353 52.65 -68.77 -191.91
N THR A 354 53.60 -68.11 -191.23
CA THR A 354 54.60 -67.27 -191.92
C THR A 354 55.59 -68.11 -192.74
N GLU A 355 55.93 -69.31 -192.28
CA GLU A 355 56.80 -70.24 -193.03
C GLU A 355 56.11 -70.86 -194.26
N GLN A 356 54.79 -71.06 -194.23
CA GLN A 356 54.02 -71.61 -195.36
C GLN A 356 53.59 -70.55 -196.40
N ALA A 357 53.59 -69.26 -196.04
CA ALA A 357 53.17 -68.17 -196.93
C ALA A 357 54.21 -67.76 -198.00
N HIS A 358 55.43 -68.33 -197.98
CA HIS A 358 56.47 -68.06 -198.96
C HIS A 358 56.73 -69.26 -199.88
N GLY A 359 56.03 -69.32 -201.02
CA GLY A 359 56.33 -70.26 -202.11
C GLY A 359 57.57 -69.85 -202.92
N LYS A 360 58.52 -70.78 -203.09
CA LYS A 360 59.74 -70.66 -203.93
C LYS A 360 59.46 -71.08 -205.37
N PHE A 361 60.03 -70.38 -206.35
CA PHE A 361 59.96 -70.72 -207.78
C PHE A 361 61.05 -71.75 -208.16
N GLU A 362 60.67 -72.84 -208.83
CA GLU A 362 61.58 -73.89 -209.30
C GLU A 362 62.29 -73.50 -210.63
N PRO A 363 63.60 -73.77 -210.81
CA PRO A 363 64.39 -73.23 -211.92
C PRO A 363 64.01 -73.72 -213.33
N GLY A 364 63.20 -74.78 -213.45
CA GLY A 364 62.69 -75.27 -214.74
C GLY A 364 61.56 -74.42 -215.34
N PHE A 365 60.95 -73.52 -214.56
CA PHE A 365 59.77 -72.76 -214.97
C PHE A 365 60.04 -71.78 -216.14
N PHE A 366 61.23 -71.20 -216.21
CA PHE A 366 61.58 -70.21 -217.24
C PHE A 366 62.11 -70.83 -218.55
N GLN A 367 62.32 -72.14 -218.62
CA GLN A 367 62.75 -72.82 -219.86
C GLN A 367 61.58 -73.31 -220.74
N ALA A 368 60.33 -73.18 -220.28
CA ALA A 368 59.13 -73.61 -221.00
C ALA A 368 58.57 -72.55 -221.99
N PHE A 369 59.08 -71.32 -221.95
CA PHE A 369 58.66 -70.25 -222.86
C PHE A 369 59.60 -70.14 -224.08
N GLY A 370 59.02 -70.13 -225.29
CA GLY A 370 59.74 -69.77 -226.53
C GLY A 370 60.34 -70.91 -227.37
N ARG A 371 59.93 -72.18 -227.18
CA ARG A 371 60.54 -73.35 -227.87
C ARG A 371 59.87 -73.84 -229.16
N SER A 372 58.81 -73.23 -229.69
CA SER A 372 58.36 -73.58 -231.05
C SER A 372 57.60 -72.46 -231.74
N TYR A 373 57.96 -72.23 -233.00
CA TYR A 373 57.27 -71.40 -233.99
C TYR A 373 55.80 -71.83 -234.13
N ARG A 374 54.92 -70.92 -233.71
CA ARG A 374 53.66 -70.62 -234.38
C ARG A 374 53.39 -69.14 -234.25
#